data_AF-A0A7L3GW84-F1
#
_entry.id   AF-A0A7L3GW84-F1
#
_cell.length_a   1.000
_cell.length_b   1.000
_cell.length_c   1.000
_cell.angle_alpha   90.00
_cell.angle_beta   90.00
_cell.angle_gamma   90.00
#
_symmetry.space_group_name_H-M   'P 1'
#
loop_
_entity.id
_entity.type
_entity.pdbx_description
1 polymer ?
#
loop_
_entity_poly.entity_id
_entity_poly.type
_entity_poly.pdbx_seq_one_letter_code
_entity_poly.pdbx_strand_id
1 'polypeptide(L)'
;FRSSLLSRSQQIHLNSDLKTYLMQNCSGEPCILSAREWVKDHAPAYIDKELSSSSVTTSNAMQSEDITFTRLWIYSHHIYNKQKRKNIIDWAKELSLSGFCMPGKPGVVCVEGLQSSCEEFWSRL
;
A
#
# COMPACT_ATOMS: atom_id res chain seq x y z
N PHE A 1 4.62 -6.76 5.47
CA PHE A 1 4.08 -7.30 4.21
C PHE A 1 5.16 -8.08 3.49
N ARG A 2 4.89 -9.33 3.11
CA ARG A 2 5.78 -10.15 2.28
C ARG A 2 5.07 -10.36 0.95
N SER A 3 5.77 -10.12 -0.14
CA SER A 3 5.28 -10.48 -1.47
C SER A 3 5.46 -11.98 -1.67
N SER A 4 4.44 -12.68 -2.16
CA SER A 4 4.57 -14.08 -2.58
C SER A 4 5.47 -14.26 -3.80
N LEU A 5 5.75 -13.17 -4.53
CA LEU A 5 6.58 -13.15 -5.73
C LEU A 5 8.06 -12.96 -5.45
N LEU A 6 8.45 -12.70 -4.20
CA LEU A 6 9.84 -12.47 -3.82
C LEU A 6 10.30 -13.55 -2.85
N SER A 7 11.42 -14.20 -3.18
CA SER A 7 12.13 -15.04 -2.23
C SER A 7 12.68 -14.20 -1.07
N ARG A 8 13.05 -14.87 0.03
CA ARG A 8 13.59 -14.20 1.21
C ARG A 8 14.88 -13.41 0.90
N SER A 9 15.75 -13.94 0.05
CA SER A 9 16.99 -13.25 -0.36
C SER A 9 16.68 -12.02 -1.21
N GLN A 10 15.79 -12.13 -2.21
CA GLN A 10 15.35 -11.00 -3.04
C GLN A 10 14.71 -9.90 -2.19
N GLN A 11 13.85 -10.26 -1.23
CA GLN A 11 13.22 -9.30 -0.33
C GLN A 11 14.25 -8.59 0.56
N ILE A 12 15.27 -9.29 1.05
CA ILE A 12 16.36 -8.68 1.83
C ILE A 12 17.13 -7.68 0.95
N HIS A 13 17.45 -8.06 -0.28
CA HIS A 13 18.18 -7.21 -1.22
C HIS A 13 17.40 -5.93 -1.56
N LEU A 14 16.15 -6.05 -2.00
CA LEU A 14 15.27 -4.91 -2.28
C LEU A 14 15.16 -3.96 -1.08
N ASN A 15 14.99 -4.52 0.12
CA ASN A 15 14.90 -3.71 1.35
C ASN A 15 16.23 -3.00 1.67
N SER A 16 17.38 -3.61 1.37
CA SER A 16 18.70 -3.01 1.58
C SER A 16 18.90 -1.81 0.63
N ASP A 17 18.55 -1.98 -0.64
CA ASP A 17 18.72 -0.95 -1.66
C ASP A 17 17.75 0.21 -1.42
N LEU A 18 16.49 -0.09 -1.10
CA LEU A 18 15.50 0.92 -0.71
C LEU A 18 15.99 1.73 0.49
N LYS A 19 16.53 1.08 1.53
CA LYS A 19 17.08 1.81 2.70
C LYS A 19 18.23 2.72 2.30
N THR A 20 19.15 2.24 1.48
CA THR A 20 20.28 3.02 0.98
C THR A 20 19.80 4.26 0.23
N TYR A 21 18.84 4.08 -0.69
CA TYR A 21 18.21 5.18 -1.43
C TYR A 21 17.57 6.20 -0.50
N LEU A 22 16.76 5.76 0.48
CA LEU A 22 16.07 6.66 1.40
C LEU A 22 17.02 7.45 2.29
N MET A 23 18.09 6.81 2.78
CA MET A 23 19.11 7.49 3.58
C MET A 23 19.86 8.57 2.80
N GLN A 24 20.12 8.32 1.52
CA GLN A 24 20.85 9.26 0.66
C GLN A 24 19.98 10.42 0.18
N ASN A 25 18.71 10.16 -0.12
CA ASN A 25 17.85 11.10 -0.85
C ASN A 25 16.76 11.74 0.01
N CYS A 26 16.51 11.24 1.22
CA CYS A 26 15.42 11.70 2.08
C CYS A 26 15.87 11.90 3.53
N SER A 27 16.63 12.97 3.77
CA SER A 27 17.00 13.39 5.12
C SER A 27 16.03 14.46 5.64
N GLY A 28 15.27 14.14 6.69
CA GLY A 28 14.44 15.09 7.44
C GLY A 28 13.05 15.38 6.87
N GLU A 29 12.72 14.86 5.68
CA GLU A 29 11.45 15.13 4.98
C GLU A 29 10.60 13.85 4.79
N PRO A 30 9.27 13.96 4.62
CA PRO A 30 8.39 12.83 4.31
C PRO A 30 8.82 12.13 3.00
N CYS A 31 9.26 10.88 3.10
CA CYS A 31 9.87 10.15 1.99
C CYS A 31 8.94 9.10 1.35
N ILE A 32 7.67 9.02 1.77
CA ILE A 32 6.79 7.91 1.40
C ILE A 32 6.50 7.84 -0.10
N LEU A 33 6.35 9.00 -0.77
CA LEU A 33 6.13 9.06 -2.21
C LEU A 33 7.40 8.64 -2.96
N SER A 34 8.56 9.14 -2.54
CA SER A 34 9.86 8.76 -3.10
C SER A 34 10.14 7.27 -2.91
N ALA A 35 9.83 6.72 -1.74
CA ALA A 35 9.95 5.29 -1.45
C ALA A 35 9.04 4.46 -2.35
N ARG A 36 7.78 4.87 -2.51
CA ARG A 36 6.81 4.20 -3.39
C ARG A 36 7.29 4.20 -4.85
N GLU A 37 7.71 5.37 -5.36
CA GLU A 37 8.13 5.49 -6.75
C GLU A 37 9.39 4.66 -7.01
N TRP A 38 10.37 4.73 -6.10
CA TRP A 38 11.57 3.89 -6.19
C TRP A 38 11.21 2.41 -6.24
N VAL A 39 10.34 1.92 -5.34
CA VAL A 39 9.91 0.53 -5.34
C VAL A 39 9.19 0.17 -6.64
N LYS A 40 8.31 1.03 -7.15
CA LYS A 40 7.60 0.80 -8.41
C LYS A 40 8.57 0.63 -9.58
N ASP A 41 9.60 1.47 -9.66
CA ASP A 41 10.55 1.48 -10.76
C ASP A 41 11.59 0.34 -10.67
N HIS A 42 11.97 -0.06 -9.45
CA HIS A 42 13.04 -1.04 -9.24
C HIS A 42 12.52 -2.45 -8.94
N ALA A 43 11.26 -2.62 -8.51
CA ALA A 43 10.67 -3.93 -8.19
C ALA A 43 10.84 -4.99 -9.30
N PRO A 44 10.69 -4.67 -10.61
CA PRO A 44 10.86 -5.67 -11.67
C PRO A 44 12.24 -6.32 -11.70
N ALA A 45 13.29 -5.65 -11.21
CA ALA A 45 14.65 -6.20 -11.18
C ALA A 45 14.83 -7.30 -10.11
N TYR A 46 13.93 -7.39 -9.14
CA TYR A 46 14.02 -8.35 -8.02
C TYR A 46 13.02 -9.50 -8.12
N ILE A 47 12.07 -9.45 -9.06
CA ILE A 47 11.07 -10.50 -9.29
C ILE A 47 11.60 -11.43 -10.38
N ASP A 48 11.81 -12.71 -10.06
CA ASP A 48 12.16 -13.70 -11.08
C ASP A 48 10.99 -13.93 -12.06
N LYS A 49 11.27 -13.73 -13.35
CA LYS A 49 10.30 -13.88 -14.43
C LYS A 49 9.74 -15.31 -14.54
N GLU A 50 10.49 -16.30 -14.07
CA GLU A 50 10.12 -17.73 -14.10
C GLU A 50 8.95 -18.08 -13.16
N LEU A 51 8.78 -17.38 -12.03
CA LEU A 51 7.61 -17.60 -11.15
C LEU A 51 6.31 -16.96 -11.68
N SER A 52 6.42 -16.07 -12.68
CA SER A 52 5.27 -15.35 -13.25
C SER A 52 4.57 -16.13 -14.37
N SER A 53 5.15 -17.23 -14.86
CA SER A 53 4.63 -18.01 -16.00
C SER A 53 3.60 -19.09 -15.65
N SER A 54 3.26 -19.29 -14.36
CA SER A 54 2.35 -20.36 -13.92
C SER A 54 0.99 -19.84 -13.45
N SER A 55 0.32 -18.99 -14.24
CA SER A 55 -1.11 -18.70 -14.04
C SER A 55 -1.80 -18.18 -15.30
N VAL A 56 -1.65 -18.89 -16.42
CA VAL A 56 -2.60 -18.76 -17.54
C VAL A 56 -3.26 -20.10 -17.76
N THR A 57 -4.39 -20.32 -17.08
CA THR A 57 -5.39 -21.28 -17.52
C THR A 57 -6.73 -20.56 -17.63
N THR A 58 -7.16 -20.50 -18.87
CA THR A 58 -8.41 -20.01 -19.47
C THR A 58 -9.69 -20.37 -18.70
N SER A 59 -10.67 -19.45 -18.71
CA SER A 59 -12.09 -19.63 -19.09
C SER A 59 -13.13 -19.06 -18.09
N ASN A 60 -13.68 -17.88 -18.39
CA ASN A 60 -15.07 -17.68 -18.82
C ASN A 60 -15.49 -16.21 -18.69
N ALA A 61 -16.04 -15.68 -19.79
CA ALA A 61 -16.74 -14.42 -19.85
C ALA A 61 -18.02 -14.50 -19.00
N MET A 62 -17.92 -14.06 -17.76
CA MET A 62 -19.03 -13.45 -17.02
C MET A 62 -18.50 -12.09 -16.60
N GLN A 63 -19.31 -11.03 -16.68
CA GLN A 63 -18.93 -9.68 -16.29
C GLN A 63 -18.30 -9.70 -14.90
N SER A 64 -16.98 -9.79 -14.85
CA SER A 64 -16.22 -9.71 -13.63
C SER A 64 -16.29 -8.24 -13.27
N GLU A 65 -17.07 -7.90 -12.25
CA GLU A 65 -16.78 -6.66 -11.51
C GLU A 65 -15.27 -6.67 -11.29
N ASP A 66 -14.55 -5.72 -11.88
CA ASP A 66 -13.10 -5.67 -11.80
C ASP A 66 -12.72 -5.55 -10.32
N ILE A 67 -12.37 -6.68 -9.69
CA ILE A 67 -11.93 -6.76 -8.30
C ILE A 67 -10.55 -6.10 -8.25
N THR A 68 -10.54 -4.78 -8.22
CA THR A 68 -9.33 -3.98 -8.23
C THR A 68 -8.88 -3.78 -6.78
N PHE A 69 -7.71 -4.32 -6.45
CA PHE A 69 -7.07 -4.04 -5.17
C PHE A 69 -6.49 -2.62 -5.19
N THR A 70 -6.96 -1.78 -4.26
CA THR A 70 -6.60 -0.36 -4.19
C THR A 70 -5.94 -0.05 -2.85
N ARG A 71 -4.96 0.86 -2.86
CA ARG A 71 -4.34 1.42 -1.67
C ARG A 71 -4.41 2.95 -1.72
N LEU A 72 -5.09 3.55 -0.74
CA LEU A 72 -5.17 4.99 -0.58
C LEU A 72 -4.17 5.48 0.46
N TRP A 73 -3.44 6.55 0.10
CA TRP A 73 -2.55 7.28 0.99
C TRP A 73 -3.15 8.65 1.26
N ILE A 74 -3.57 8.86 2.49
CA ILE A 74 -4.35 10.02 2.90
C ILE A 74 -3.52 10.87 3.81
N TYR A 75 -3.19 12.06 3.32
CA TYR A 75 -2.44 13.05 4.07
C TYR A 75 -3.41 14.07 4.67
N SER A 76 -3.34 14.26 5.98
CA SER A 76 -4.09 15.28 6.69
C SER A 76 -3.12 16.19 7.44
N HIS A 77 -3.42 17.48 7.53
CA HIS A 77 -2.62 18.40 8.33
C HIS A 77 -2.55 17.95 9.80
N HIS A 78 -3.64 17.36 10.32
CA HIS A 78 -3.72 16.84 11.69
C HIS A 78 -4.73 15.70 11.84
N ILE A 79 -4.48 14.77 12.79
CA ILE A 79 -5.46 13.78 13.25
C ILE A 79 -5.48 13.74 14.79
N TYR A 80 -5.92 14.83 15.40
CA TYR A 80 -5.94 14.97 16.88
C TYR A 80 -7.27 14.60 17.53
N ASN A 81 -8.38 14.73 16.81
CA ASN A 81 -9.70 14.45 17.34
C ASN A 81 -9.84 12.95 17.68
N LYS A 82 -10.10 12.64 18.96
CA LYS A 82 -10.30 11.27 19.47
C LYS A 82 -11.41 10.53 18.71
N GLN A 83 -12.52 11.23 18.44
CA GLN A 83 -13.64 10.67 17.67
C GLN A 83 -13.22 10.38 16.23
N LYS A 84 -12.48 11.29 15.57
CA LYS A 84 -11.99 11.06 14.20
C LYS A 84 -11.09 9.82 14.13
N ARG A 85 -10.18 9.64 15.10
CA ARG A 85 -9.35 8.43 15.20
C ARG A 85 -10.17 7.15 15.38
N LYS A 86 -11.18 7.20 16.25
CA LYS A 86 -12.08 6.06 16.48
C LYS A 86 -12.84 5.71 15.19
N ASN A 87 -13.43 6.70 14.53
CA ASN A 87 -14.14 6.51 13.27
C ASN A 87 -13.25 5.90 12.19
N ILE A 88 -12.00 6.37 12.01
CA ILE A 88 -11.05 5.79 11.05
C ILE A 88 -10.86 4.29 11.29
N ILE A 89 -10.67 3.88 12.54
CA ILE A 89 -10.46 2.47 12.90
C ILE A 89 -11.74 1.66 12.71
N ASP A 90 -12.88 2.20 13.11
CA ASP A 90 -14.17 1.52 13.06
C ASP A 90 -14.63 1.33 11.60
N TRP A 91 -14.51 2.36 10.75
CA TRP A 91 -14.84 2.27 9.32
C TRP A 91 -13.91 1.32 8.55
N ALA A 92 -12.61 1.32 8.86
CA ALA A 92 -11.68 0.38 8.23
C ALA A 92 -12.07 -1.07 8.53
N LYS A 93 -12.47 -1.37 9.77
CA LYS A 93 -12.96 -2.71 10.15
C LYS A 93 -14.27 -3.06 9.48
N GLU A 94 -15.23 -2.13 9.47
CA GLU A 94 -16.55 -2.30 8.84
C GLU A 94 -16.41 -2.65 7.35
N LEU A 95 -15.53 -1.94 6.65
CA LEU A 95 -15.30 -2.10 5.20
C LEU A 95 -14.28 -3.21 4.86
N SER A 96 -13.84 -3.98 5.86
CA SER A 96 -12.82 -5.03 5.73
C SER A 96 -11.52 -4.54 5.07
N LEU A 97 -11.13 -3.31 5.36
CA LEU A 97 -9.89 -2.69 4.89
C LEU A 97 -8.75 -2.96 5.87
N SER A 98 -7.54 -3.10 5.34
CA SER A 98 -6.30 -3.18 6.12
C SER A 98 -5.49 -1.89 5.97
N GLY A 99 -4.47 -1.67 6.80
CA GLY A 99 -3.61 -0.49 6.72
C GLY A 99 -3.21 0.06 8.09
N PHE A 100 -3.00 1.37 8.18
CA PHE A 100 -2.58 2.04 9.41
C PHE A 100 -3.02 3.50 9.47
N CYS A 101 -3.09 4.04 10.70
CA CYS A 101 -3.29 5.47 10.97
C CYS A 101 -2.19 5.95 11.90
N MET A 102 -1.40 6.93 11.47
CA MET A 102 -0.40 7.64 12.27
C MET A 102 -0.96 9.01 12.66
N PRO A 103 -1.57 9.14 13.86
CA PRO A 103 -2.06 10.43 14.33
C PRO A 103 -0.90 11.36 14.70
N GLY A 104 -0.95 12.61 14.24
CA GLY A 104 0.14 13.57 14.44
C GLY A 104 -0.04 14.89 13.69
N LYS A 105 1.06 15.62 13.52
CA LYS A 105 1.23 16.75 12.59
C LYS A 105 2.48 16.49 11.73
N PRO A 106 2.33 16.08 10.46
CA PRO A 106 1.07 15.74 9.80
C PRO A 106 0.47 14.42 10.31
N GLY A 107 -0.81 14.21 10.06
CA GLY A 107 -1.45 12.92 10.26
C GLY A 107 -1.51 12.16 8.94
N VAL A 108 -1.21 10.85 8.97
CA VAL A 108 -1.21 10.01 7.77
C VAL A 108 -2.09 8.79 7.99
N VAL A 109 -2.94 8.47 7.03
CA VAL A 109 -3.72 7.23 7.00
C VAL A 109 -3.40 6.49 5.71
N CYS A 110 -3.12 5.19 5.82
CA CYS A 110 -3.03 4.28 4.70
C CYS A 110 -4.14 3.25 4.87
N VAL A 111 -4.98 3.07 3.85
CA VAL A 111 -5.96 1.97 3.80
C VAL A 111 -5.81 1.22 2.48
N GLU A 112 -6.02 -0.09 2.53
CA GLU A 112 -5.93 -0.96 1.36
C GLU A 112 -6.94 -2.11 1.41
N GLY A 113 -7.49 -2.44 0.24
CA GLY A 113 -8.53 -3.46 0.07
C GLY A 113 -9.21 -3.34 -1.29
N LEU A 114 -10.49 -3.73 -1.36
CA LEU A 114 -11.28 -3.61 -2.58
C LEU A 114 -11.50 -2.13 -2.95
N GLN A 115 -11.44 -1.80 -4.24
CA GLN A 115 -11.61 -0.43 -4.72
C GLN A 115 -12.89 0.24 -4.19
N SER A 116 -14.04 -0.43 -4.31
CA SER A 116 -15.32 0.09 -3.82
C SER A 116 -15.30 0.38 -2.30
N SER A 117 -14.72 -0.52 -1.50
CA SER A 117 -14.52 -0.30 -0.06
C SER A 117 -13.59 0.89 0.22
N CYS A 118 -12.51 1.04 -0.55
CA CYS A 118 -11.59 2.18 -0.40
C CYS A 118 -12.25 3.51 -0.78
N GLU A 119 -13.06 3.54 -1.84
CA GLU A 119 -13.82 4.72 -2.26
C GLU A 119 -14.89 5.11 -1.23
N GLU A 120 -15.62 4.13 -0.69
CA GLU A 120 -16.58 4.33 0.39
C GLU A 120 -15.88 4.86 1.66
N PHE A 121 -14.72 4.31 2.02
CA PHE A 121 -13.92 4.82 3.14
C PHE A 121 -13.49 6.27 2.93
N TRP A 122 -13.04 6.61 1.72
CA TRP A 122 -12.66 7.98 1.35
C TRP A 122 -13.84 8.94 1.45
N SER A 123 -15.03 8.53 1.02
CA SER A 123 -16.23 9.35 1.09
C SER A 123 -16.67 9.68 2.52
N ARG A 124 -16.28 8.88 3.52
CA ARG A 124 -16.65 9.07 4.93
C ARG A 124 -15.65 9.92 5.72
N LEU A 125 -14.41 10.10 5.23
CA LEU A 125 -13.25 10.59 6.01
C LEU A 125 -13.12 12.11 6.15
#